data_AF-A0A3C0HNP4-F1
#
_entry.id   AF-A0A3C0HNP4-F1
#
_cell.length_a   1.000
_cell.length_b   1.000
_cell.length_c   1.000
_cell.angle_alpha   90.00
_cell.angle_beta   90.00
_cell.angle_gamma   90.00
#
_symmetry.space_group_name_H-M   'P 1'
#
loop_
_entity.id
_entity.type
_entity.pdbx_description
1 polymer ?
#
loop_
_entity_poly.entity_id
_entity_poly.type
_entity_poly.pdbx_seq_one_letter_code
_entity_poly.pdbx_strand_id
1 'polypeptide(L)' 'MSGAVTYNPYAFALHDDPYDTYRRLREEAPAYWNEELRFWVLSRFDDVQDAFRDHETFS' A
#
# COMPACT_ATOMS: atom_id res chain seq x y z
N MET A 1 3.29 12.35 -17.86
CA MET A 1 3.88 12.33 -16.51
C MET A 1 2.84 11.71 -15.60
N SER A 2 3.03 10.46 -15.15
CA SER A 2 2.16 9.87 -14.13
C SER A 2 2.40 10.62 -12.82
N GLY A 3 1.34 11.15 -12.19
CA GLY A 3 1.46 11.78 -10.86
C GLY A 3 1.78 10.74 -9.79
N ALA A 4 2.35 11.15 -8.65
CA ALA A 4 2.66 10.23 -7.56
C ALA A 4 1.42 9.40 -7.14
N VAL A 5 1.62 8.12 -6.80
CA VAL A 5 0.54 7.27 -6.28
C VAL A 5 0.13 7.77 -4.89
N THR A 6 -1.18 7.90 -4.65
CA THR A 6 -1.73 8.26 -3.34
C THR A 6 -2.64 7.13 -2.89
N TYR A 7 -2.42 6.62 -1.68
CA TYR A 7 -3.24 5.57 -1.08
C TYR A 7 -3.95 6.10 0.15
N ASN A 8 -5.28 6.14 0.13
CA ASN A 8 -6.09 6.44 1.31
C ASN A 8 -7.14 5.33 1.51
N PRO A 9 -7.02 4.49 2.57
CA PRO A 9 -7.94 3.38 2.83
C PRO A 9 -9.36 3.84 3.19
N TYR A 10 -9.60 5.13 3.41
CA TYR A 10 -10.92 5.69 3.73
C TYR A 10 -11.58 6.37 2.52
N ALA A 11 -10.90 6.46 1.39
CA ALA A 11 -11.46 7.10 0.19
C ALA A 11 -12.53 6.22 -0.45
N PHE A 12 -13.73 6.77 -0.67
CA PHE A 12 -14.82 6.04 -1.31
C PHE A 12 -14.44 5.49 -2.70
N ALA A 13 -13.69 6.26 -3.48
CA ALA A 13 -13.20 5.84 -4.79
C ALA A 13 -12.30 4.60 -4.73
N LEU A 14 -11.51 4.45 -3.66
CA LEU A 14 -10.67 3.27 -3.46
C LEU A 14 -11.52 2.03 -3.14
N HIS A 15 -12.63 2.20 -2.42
CA HIS A 15 -13.56 1.09 -2.15
C HIS A 15 -14.34 0.66 -3.38
N ASP A 16 -14.63 1.58 -4.30
CA ASP A 16 -15.38 1.30 -5.52
C ASP A 16 -14.52 0.56 -6.57
N ASP A 17 -13.28 1.03 -6.81
CA ASP A 17 -12.31 0.35 -7.67
C ASP A 17 -10.87 0.47 -7.10
N PRO A 18 -10.41 -0.52 -6.31
CA PRO A 18 -9.08 -0.48 -5.72
C PRO A 18 -7.97 -0.93 -6.67
N TYR A 19 -8.30 -1.61 -7.77
CA TYR A 19 -7.31 -2.43 -8.47
C TYR A 19 -6.29 -1.60 -9.23
N ASP A 20 -6.68 -0.44 -9.76
CA ASP A 20 -5.73 0.48 -10.39
C ASP A 20 -4.72 1.03 -9.37
N THR A 21 -5.20 1.49 -8.21
CA THR A 21 -4.33 1.96 -7.12
C THR A 21 -3.39 0.86 -6.64
N TYR A 22 -3.89 -0.37 -6.45
CA TYR A 22 -3.06 -1.50 -6.03
C TYR A 22 -2.00 -1.88 -7.07
N ARG A 23 -2.36 -1.85 -8.36
CA ARG A 23 -1.40 -2.09 -9.44
C ARG A 23 -0.27 -1.05 -9.40
N ARG A 24 -0.64 0.23 -9.30
CA ARG A 24 0.33 1.32 -9.24
C ARG A 24 1.19 1.27 -7.98
N LEU A 25 0.65 0.92 -6.82
CA LEU A 25 1.45 0.69 -5.61
C LEU A 25 2.51 -0.41 -5.85
N ARG A 26 2.13 -1.55 -6.43
CA ARG A 26 3.08 -2.65 -6.69
C ARG A 26 4.20 -2.30 -7.67
N GLU A 27 3.86 -1.50 -8.69
CA GLU A 27 4.77 -1.12 -9.79
C GLU A 27 5.66 0.08 -9.42
N GLU A 28 5.08 1.10 -8.77
CA GLU A 28 5.72 2.40 -8.56
C GLU A 28 6.27 2.57 -7.13
N ALA A 29 5.58 2.05 -6.11
CA ALA A 29 5.91 2.27 -4.69
C ALA A 29 5.54 1.07 -3.80
N PRO A 30 6.24 -0.07 -3.95
CA PRO A 30 5.83 -1.33 -3.32
C PRO A 30 5.82 -1.29 -1.79
N ALA A 31 6.70 -0.47 -1.21
CA ALA A 31 6.65 0.02 0.17
C ALA A 31 6.38 1.53 0.13
N TYR A 32 5.16 1.95 0.44
CA TYR A 32 4.70 3.33 0.34
C TYR A 32 4.49 3.93 1.72
N TRP A 33 5.07 5.11 1.98
CA TRP A 33 4.79 5.90 3.17
C TRP A 33 3.63 6.85 2.91
N ASN A 34 2.55 6.72 3.67
CA ASN A 34 1.47 7.69 3.69
C ASN A 34 1.81 8.79 4.71
N GLU A 35 2.15 10.00 4.26
CA GLU A 35 2.48 11.13 5.15
C GLU A 35 1.30 11.63 5.98
N GLU A 36 0.09 11.63 5.42
CA GLU A 36 -1.13 12.16 6.05
C GLU A 36 -1.58 11.28 7.22
N LEU A 37 -1.66 9.98 6.97
CA LEU A 37 -2.14 8.97 7.92
C LEU A 37 -0.98 8.30 8.69
N ARG A 38 0.27 8.62 8.34
CA ARG A 38 1.51 8.23 9.02
C ARG A 38 1.70 6.72 9.16
N PHE A 39 1.54 5.98 8.07
CA PHE A 39 1.77 4.54 8.05
C PHE A 39 2.42 4.04 6.76
N TRP A 40 2.98 2.84 6.84
CA TRP A 40 3.54 2.11 5.69
C TRP A 40 2.51 1.18 5.06
N VAL A 41 2.46 1.16 3.73
CA VAL A 41 1.71 0.19 2.93
C VAL A 41 2.70 -0.76 2.27
N LEU A 42 2.52 -2.06 2.49
CA LEU A 42 3.15 -3.11 1.69
C LEU A 42 2.14 -3.62 0.67
N SER A 43 2.54 -3.70 -0.60
CA SER A 43 1.62 -4.04 -1.69
C SER A 43 2.00 -5.28 -2.50
N ARG A 44 3.24 -5.76 -2.35
CA ARG A 44 3.66 -7.04 -2.95
C ARG A 44 3.26 -8.18 -2.03
N PHE A 45 2.82 -9.28 -2.65
CA PHE A 45 2.36 -10.46 -1.92
C PHE A 45 3.45 -11.03 -0.99
N ASP A 46 4.68 -11.16 -1.49
CA ASP A 46 5.79 -11.70 -0.72
C ASP A 46 6.12 -10.81 0.50
N ASP A 47 6.22 -9.49 0.31
CA ASP A 47 6.47 -8.53 1.40
C ASP A 47 5.40 -8.62 2.50
N VAL A 48 4.13 -8.73 2.11
CA VAL A 48 3.01 -8.88 3.05
C VAL A 48 3.08 -10.22 3.79
N GLN A 49 3.36 -11.31 3.06
CA GLN A 49 3.45 -12.65 3.65
C GLN A 49 4.61 -12.80 4.62
N ASP A 50 5.75 -12.17 4.32
CA ASP A 50 6.92 -12.20 5.18
C ASP A 50 6.67 -11.38 6.46
N ALA A 51 6.15 -10.15 6.32
CA ALA A 51 5.79 -9.31 7.46
C ALA A 51 4.71 -9.95 8.34
N PHE A 52 3.71 -10.61 7.72
CA PHE A 52 2.65 -11.30 8.46
C PHE A 52 3.15 -12.47 9.30
N ARG A 53 4.23 -13.14 8.88
CA ARG A 53 4.83 -14.27 9.62
C ARG A 53 5.78 -13.79 10.71
N ASP A 54 6.47 -12.68 10.49
CA ASP A 54 7.41 -12.07 11.44
C ASP A 54 6.71 -11.13 12.43
N HIS A 55 5.79 -11.69 13.21
CA HIS A 55 5.08 -10.95 14.26
C HIS A 55 5.97 -10.48 15.43
N GLU A 56 7.16 -11.06 15.59
CA GLU A 56 8.13 -10.62 16.59
C GLU A 56 8.71 -9.25 16.22
N THR A 57 8.98 -9.01 14.93
CA THR A 57 9.42 -7.71 14.42
C THR A 57 8.24 -6.76 14.15
N PHE A 58 7.11 -7.27 13.67
CA PHE A 58 5.93 -6.50 13.27
C PHE A 58 4.71 -6.82 14.16
N SER A 59 4.53 -6.07 15.26
CA SER A 59 3.46 -6.27 16.26
C SER A 59 2.34 -5.23 16.21
#